data_AF-A7XYY9-F1
#
_entry.id   AF-A7XYY9-F1
#
_cell.length_a   1.000
_cell.length_b   1.000
_cell.length_c   1.000
_cell.angle_alpha   90.00
_cell.angle_beta   90.00
_cell.angle_gamma   90.00
#
_symmetry.space_group_name_H-M   'P 1'
#
loop_
_entity.id
_entity.type
_entity.pdbx_description
1 polymer ?
#
loop_
_entity_poly.entity_id
_entity_poly.type
_entity_poly.pdbx_seq_one_letter_code
_entity_poly.pdbx_strand_id
1 'polypeptide(L)'
;SIFGLNAQGKTNLLEALYILSLGRSFRTSRLTDAIRFGASHFFIEAVFSHKEVFHTLSIQVDKKGKKILFDGAPITKLSELVGLFPVILFSIKDIA
;
A
#
# COMPACT_ATOMS: atom_id res chain seq x y z
N SER A 1 9.71 -8.54 -13.75
CA SER A 1 9.36 -7.34 -14.53
C SER A 1 7.88 -7.33 -14.83
N ILE A 2 7.18 -6.22 -14.55
CA ILE A 2 5.75 -6.06 -14.86
C ILE A 2 5.65 -5.39 -16.23
N PHE A 3 5.10 -6.07 -17.24
CA PHE A 3 5.03 -5.59 -18.62
C PHE A 3 3.60 -5.23 -19.08
N GLY A 4 3.48 -4.44 -20.14
CA GLY A 4 2.21 -4.06 -20.81
C GLY A 4 2.09 -2.54 -21.04
N LEU A 5 0.93 -2.07 -21.50
CA LEU A 5 0.75 -0.66 -21.87
C LEU A 5 0.66 0.26 -20.63
N ASN A 6 0.93 1.55 -20.83
CA ASN A 6 0.61 2.60 -19.87
C ASN A 6 -0.90 2.54 -19.53
N ALA A 7 -1.25 2.90 -18.29
CA ALA A 7 -2.61 2.80 -17.74
C ALA A 7 -3.20 1.39 -17.53
N GLN A 8 -2.46 0.30 -17.78
CA GLN A 8 -2.90 -1.07 -17.43
C GLN A 8 -2.63 -1.48 -15.97
N GLY A 9 -2.55 -0.52 -15.03
CA GLY A 9 -2.47 -0.83 -13.60
C GLY A 9 -1.08 -1.14 -13.03
N LYS A 10 0.01 -1.04 -13.78
CA LYS A 10 1.39 -1.23 -13.24
C LYS A 10 1.70 -0.21 -12.15
N THR A 11 1.34 1.04 -12.39
CA THR A 11 1.50 2.12 -11.40
C THR A 11 0.60 1.89 -10.20
N ASN A 12 -0.61 1.32 -10.39
CA ASN A 12 -1.50 0.99 -9.28
C ASN A 12 -0.91 -0.12 -8.39
N LEU A 13 -0.21 -1.09 -8.98
CA LEU A 13 0.52 -2.11 -8.23
C LEU A 13 1.68 -1.51 -7.41
N LEU A 14 2.48 -0.63 -8.01
CA LEU A 14 3.54 0.08 -7.28
C LEU A 14 2.97 0.97 -6.17
N GLU A 15 1.85 1.63 -6.44
CA GLU A 15 1.11 2.43 -5.46
C GLU A 15 0.60 1.58 -4.31
N ALA A 16 0.09 0.37 -4.58
CA ALA A 16 -0.34 -0.55 -3.54
C ALA A 16 0.82 -0.99 -2.62
N LEU A 17 1.98 -1.32 -3.19
CA LEU A 17 3.18 -1.67 -2.41
C LEU A 17 3.68 -0.49 -1.57
N TYR A 18 3.66 0.72 -2.13
CA TYR A 18 4.05 1.93 -1.39
C TYR A 18 3.06 2.24 -0.25
N ILE A 19 1.75 2.05 -0.48
CA ILE A 19 0.71 2.18 0.54
C ILE A 19 0.92 1.14 1.65
N LEU A 20 1.23 -0.11 1.34
CA LEU A 20 1.54 -1.14 2.35
C LEU A 20 2.76 -0.75 3.19
N SER A 21 3.81 -0.23 2.57
CA SER A 21 5.06 0.15 3.26
C SER A 21 4.91 1.37 4.17
N LEU A 22 4.19 2.41 3.72
CA LEU A 22 4.19 3.73 4.37
C LEU A 22 2.82 4.24 4.80
N GLY A 23 1.75 3.52 4.45
CA GLY A 23 0.38 3.88 4.80
C GLY A 23 -0.13 5.15 4.11
N ARG A 24 0.49 5.58 3.00
CA ARG A 24 0.14 6.76 2.19
C ARG A 24 0.42 6.49 0.71
N SER A 25 -0.19 7.25 -0.20
CA SER A 25 0.09 7.19 -1.64
C SER A 25 1.24 8.13 -2.01
N PHE A 26 1.98 7.82 -3.08
CA PHE A 26 2.93 8.74 -3.72
C PHE A 26 2.30 9.59 -4.84
N ARG A 27 1.03 9.33 -5.19
CA ARG A 27 0.30 10.02 -6.28
C ARG A 27 -0.81 10.92 -5.76
N THR A 28 -1.50 10.51 -4.70
CA THR A 28 -2.64 11.23 -4.15
C THR A 28 -2.36 11.73 -2.74
N SER A 29 -2.94 12.88 -2.39
CA SER A 29 -2.84 13.45 -1.04
C SER A 29 -3.73 12.73 -0.03
N ARG A 30 -4.84 12.12 -0.48
CA ARG A 30 -5.75 11.33 0.36
C ARG A 30 -5.93 9.94 -0.23
N LEU A 31 -5.89 8.93 0.64
CA LEU A 31 -6.11 7.55 0.21
C LEU A 31 -7.54 7.29 -0.29
N THR A 32 -8.53 8.02 0.21
CA THR A 32 -9.91 7.92 -0.29
C THR A 32 -10.03 8.21 -1.79
N ASP A 33 -9.11 9.00 -2.36
CA ASP A 33 -9.08 9.32 -3.78
C ASP A 33 -8.58 8.14 -4.64
N ALA A 34 -7.99 7.10 -4.02
CA ALA A 34 -7.59 5.85 -4.67
C ALA A 34 -8.71 4.80 -4.70
N ILE A 35 -9.86 5.06 -4.05
CA ILE A 35 -11.03 4.18 -4.13
C ILE A 35 -11.56 4.18 -5.56
N ARG A 36 -11.78 2.98 -6.12
CA ARG A 36 -12.35 2.81 -7.47
C ARG A 36 -13.70 3.52 -7.57
N PHE A 37 -13.96 4.20 -8.68
CA PHE A 37 -15.25 4.83 -8.94
C PHE A 37 -16.41 3.82 -8.78
N GLY A 38 -17.43 4.20 -8.03
CA GLY A 38 -18.58 3.34 -7.69
C GLY A 38 -18.35 2.35 -6.55
N ALA A 39 -17.13 2.26 -5.99
CA ALA A 39 -16.83 1.43 -4.82
C ALA A 39 -16.90 2.24 -3.51
N SER A 40 -17.15 1.56 -2.40
CA SER A 40 -17.20 2.18 -1.06
C SER A 40 -15.85 2.18 -0.34
N HIS A 41 -14.93 1.31 -0.76
CA HIS A 41 -13.62 1.12 -0.14
C HIS A 41 -12.65 0.47 -1.14
N PHE A 42 -11.36 0.44 -0.78
CA PHE A 42 -10.40 -0.51 -1.34
C PHE A 42 -9.74 -1.34 -0.24
N PHE A 43 -9.19 -2.48 -0.62
CA PHE A 43 -8.43 -3.38 0.25
C PHE A 43 -7.14 -3.80 -0.45
N ILE A 44 -6.03 -3.79 0.29
CA ILE A 44 -4.73 -4.27 -0.18
C ILE A 44 -4.20 -5.21 0.90
N GLU A 45 -3.67 -6.35 0.49
CA GLU A 45 -3.00 -7.30 1.37
C GLU A 45 -1.71 -7.78 0.72
N ALA A 46 -0.67 -7.94 1.53
CA ALA A 46 0.54 -8.63 1.17
C ALA A 46 0.81 -9.76 2.15
N VAL A 47 1.22 -10.90 1.60
CA VAL A 47 1.83 -12.00 2.33
C VAL A 47 3.31 -11.99 1.99
N PHE A 48 4.18 -11.97 3.00
CA PHE A 48 5.62 -11.89 2.80
C PHE A 48 6.36 -12.70 3.87
N SER A 49 7.56 -13.16 3.53
CA SER A 49 8.44 -13.86 4.47
C SER A 49 9.50 -12.91 5.03
N HIS A 50 9.69 -12.92 6.35
CA HIS A 50 10.80 -12.26 7.02
C HIS A 50 11.43 -13.24 8.01
N LYS A 51 12.73 -13.53 7.85
CA LYS A 51 13.44 -14.54 8.67
C LYS A 51 12.73 -15.90 8.70
N GLU A 52 12.31 -16.39 7.53
CA GLU A 52 11.57 -17.66 7.36
C GLU A 52 10.17 -17.71 8.00
N VAL A 53 9.68 -16.59 8.55
CA VAL A 53 8.31 -16.48 9.07
C VAL A 53 7.44 -15.74 8.08
N PHE A 54 6.28 -16.32 7.74
CA PHE A 54 5.28 -15.66 6.90
C PHE A 54 4.45 -14.71 7.75
N HIS A 55 4.29 -13.50 7.22
CA HIS A 55 3.47 -12.44 7.81
C HIS A 55 2.44 -11.97 6.80
N THR A 56 1.33 -11.46 7.32
CA THR A 56 0.28 -10.81 6.54
C THR A 56 0.14 -9.36 6.97
N LEU A 57 0.22 -8.43 6.00
CA LEU A 57 -0.05 -7.01 6.21
C LEU A 57 -1.20 -6.59 5.31
N SER A 58 -2.26 -6.02 5.89
CA SER A 58 -3.40 -5.53 5.13
C SER A 58 -3.80 -4.11 5.50
N ILE A 59 -4.29 -3.38 4.50
CA ILE A 59 -4.80 -2.02 4.62
C ILE A 59 -6.14 -1.95 3.91
N GLN A 60 -7.16 -1.56 4.65
CA GLN A 60 -8.48 -1.20 4.13
C GLN A 60 -8.70 0.30 4.30
N VAL A 61 -9.21 0.95 3.26
CA VAL A 61 -9.58 2.37 3.32
C VAL A 61 -10.99 2.56 2.80
N ASP A 62 -11.82 3.21 3.59
CA ASP A 62 -13.17 3.63 3.25
C ASP A 62 -13.38 5.11 3.60
N LYS A 63 -14.62 5.60 3.53
CA LYS A 63 -14.96 6.98 3.89
C LYS A 63 -14.85 7.27 5.40
N LYS A 64 -14.84 6.25 6.26
CA LYS A 64 -14.74 6.39 7.72
C LYS A 64 -13.28 6.47 8.17
N GLY A 65 -12.37 5.88 7.39
CA GLY A 65 -10.95 6.01 7.60
C GLY A 65 -10.16 4.83 7.06
N LYS A 66 -9.00 4.62 7.67
CA LYS A 66 -8.05 3.56 7.33
C LYS A 66 -7.95 2.56 8.47
N LYS A 67 -8.02 1.27 8.15
CA LYS A 67 -7.72 0.16 9.05
C LYS A 67 -6.48 -0.56 8.54
N ILE A 68 -5.52 -0.82 9.44
CA ILE A 68 -4.27 -1.52 9.15
C ILE A 68 -4.18 -2.73 10.07
N LEU A 69 -3.88 -3.90 9.54
CA LEU A 69 -3.67 -5.12 10.31
C LEU A 69 -2.32 -5.75 9.96
N PHE A 70 -1.58 -6.18 10.99
CA PHE A 70 -0.38 -7.01 10.85
C PHE A 70 -0.60 -8.31 11.62
N ASP A 71 -0.55 -9.44 10.92
CA ASP A 71 -0.91 -10.77 11.44
C ASP A 71 -2.27 -10.79 12.16
N GLY A 72 -3.23 -10.04 11.61
CA GLY A 72 -4.58 -9.89 12.17
C GLY A 72 -4.69 -8.90 13.33
N ALA A 73 -3.58 -8.45 13.92
CA ALA A 73 -3.57 -7.47 14.99
C ALA A 73 -3.64 -6.03 14.43
N PRO A 74 -4.47 -5.13 15.02
CA PRO A 74 -4.60 -3.77 14.54
C PRO A 74 -3.35 -2.93 14.82
N ILE A 75 -2.86 -2.25 13.79
CA ILE A 75 -1.87 -1.18 13.92
C ILE A 75 -2.59 0.14 14.15
N THR A 76 -2.28 0.81 15.26
CA THR A 76 -2.96 2.06 15.64
C THR A 76 -2.14 3.31 15.30
N LYS A 77 -0.81 3.17 15.22
CA LYS A 77 0.09 4.27 14.87
C LYS A 77 0.84 3.96 13.59
N LEU A 78 0.98 4.96 12.71
CA LEU A 78 1.78 4.82 11.50
C LEU A 78 3.25 4.47 11.79
N SER A 79 3.80 4.88 12.93
CA SER A 79 5.16 4.52 13.35
C SER A 79 5.35 3.02 13.56
N GLU A 80 4.30 2.28 13.90
CA GLU A 80 4.34 0.82 14.06
C GLU A 80 4.33 0.10 12.70
N LEU A 81 3.82 0.75 11.65
CA LEU A 81 3.85 0.23 10.28
C LEU A 81 5.26 0.32 9.67
N VAL A 82 5.96 1.41 9.97
CA VAL A 82 7.27 1.69 9.37
C VAL A 82 8.27 0.58 9.73
N GLY A 83 8.80 -0.07 8.71
CA GLY A 83 9.80 -1.13 8.85
C GLY A 83 9.25 -2.56 8.81
N LEU A 84 7.92 -2.76 8.89
CA LEU A 84 7.32 -4.09 8.77
C LEU A 84 7.43 -4.65 7.34
N PHE A 85 7.18 -3.79 6.34
CA PHE A 85 7.26 -4.13 4.92
C PHE A 85 7.99 -3.01 4.17
N PRO A 86 9.32 -2.93 4.29
CA PRO A 86 10.08 -1.83 3.71
C PRO A 86 10.12 -1.92 2.18
N VAL A 87 9.62 -0.87 1.52
CA VAL A 87 9.69 -0.71 0.06
C VAL A 87 10.48 0.55 -0.28
N ILE A 88 11.45 0.40 -1.19
CA ILE A 88 12.16 1.52 -1.81
C ILE A 88 11.61 1.68 -3.23
N LEU A 89 11.03 2.85 -3.51
CA LEU A 89 10.56 3.21 -4.83
C LEU A 89 11.61 4.10 -5.50
N PHE A 90 12.10 3.68 -6.67
CA PHE A 90 12.95 4.51 -7.52
C PHE A 90 12.10 5.13 -8.62
N SER A 91 12.09 6.46 -8.74
CA SER A 91 11.37 7.20 -9.77
C SER A 91 12.31 8.14 -10.53
N ILE A 92 11.97 8.42 -11.80
CA ILE A 92 12.66 9.43 -12.62
C ILE A 92 12.54 10.82 -11.98
N LYS A 93 11.50 11.06 -11.17
CA LYS A 93 11.30 12.30 -10.41
C LYS A 93 12.35 12.51 -9.30
N ASP A 94 13.08 11.47 -8.90
CA ASP A 94 14.08 11.55 -7.82
C ASP A 94 15.44 12.06 -8.32
N ILE A 95 15.58 12.27 -9.65
CA ILE A 95 16.81 12.72 -10.32
C ILE A 95 16.70 14.19 -10.79
N ALA A 96 15.64 14.90 -10.38
CA ALA A 96 15.37 16.30 -10.79
C ALA A 96 15.81 17.32 -9.74
#